data_AF-A0A3D4CU17-F1
#
_entry.id   AF-A0A3D4CU17-F1
#
_cell.length_a   1.000
_cell.length_b   1.000
_cell.length_c   1.000
_cell.angle_alpha   90.00
_cell.angle_beta   90.00
_cell.angle_gamma   90.00
#
_symmetry.space_group_name_H-M   'P 1'
#
loop_
_entity.id
_entity.type
_entity.pdbx_description
1 polymer ?
#
loop_
_entity_poly.entity_id
_entity_poly.type
_entity_poly.pdbx_seq_one_letter_code
_entity_poly.pdbx_strand_id
1 'polypeptide(L)'
;MILKPLQTLLAIGLLMASSASARLYITEFMADNQATVEDEDGDSPDWIEIFNSGTEAVNLEGYFLTDAADTLTMWRFPAVELAENGF
;
A
#
# COMPACT_ATOMS: atom_id res chain seq x y z
N MET A 1 44.59 -19.60 25.23
CA MET A 1 43.53 -20.06 24.31
C MET A 1 42.30 -19.19 24.55
N ILE A 2 42.22 -18.04 23.87
CA ILE A 2 41.13 -17.06 24.02
C ILE A 2 40.45 -16.98 22.65
N LEU A 3 39.17 -17.38 22.58
CA LEU A 3 38.40 -17.38 21.35
C LEU A 3 38.07 -15.95 20.89
N LYS A 4 38.10 -15.75 19.55
CA LYS A 4 37.98 -14.47 18.86
C LYS A 4 36.52 -13.96 18.88
N PRO A 5 36.25 -12.72 19.35
CA PRO A 5 34.90 -12.14 19.46
C PRO A 5 34.25 -11.74 18.12
N LEU A 6 34.91 -12.03 16.98
CA LEU A 6 34.54 -11.48 15.68
C LEU A 6 33.46 -12.29 14.94
N GLN A 7 33.20 -13.54 15.33
CA GLN A 7 32.19 -14.38 14.67
C GLN A 7 30.76 -14.14 15.17
N THR A 8 30.58 -13.60 16.38
CA THR A 8 29.25 -13.41 16.98
C THR A 8 28.50 -12.21 16.41
N LEU A 9 29.20 -11.22 15.86
CA LEU A 9 28.58 -9.98 15.35
C LEU A 9 27.83 -10.19 14.02
N LEU A 10 28.21 -11.18 13.21
CA LEU A 10 27.65 -11.43 11.89
C LEU A 10 26.27 -12.13 11.93
N ALA A 11 25.98 -12.87 13.00
CA ALA A 11 24.75 -13.65 13.13
C ALA A 11 23.51 -12.80 13.52
N ILE A 12 23.71 -11.65 14.15
CA ILE A 12 22.60 -10.78 14.61
C ILE A 12 22.03 -9.94 13.45
N GLY A 13 22.83 -9.60 12.44
CA GLY A 13 22.40 -8.79 11.30
C GLY A 13 21.43 -9.49 10.33
N LEU A 14 21.39 -10.82 10.34
CA LEU A 14 20.63 -11.61 9.35
C LEU A 14 19.19 -11.94 9.78
N LEU A 15 18.79 -11.66 11.03
CA LEU A 15 17.43 -11.96 11.53
C LEU A 15 16.39 -10.85 11.27
N MET A 16 16.79 -9.71 10.69
CA MET A 16 15.90 -8.56 10.47
C MET A 16 15.51 -8.38 9.00
N ALA A 17 15.41 -9.47 8.24
CA ALA A 17 14.73 -9.41 6.96
C ALA A 17 13.22 -9.31 7.24
N SER A 18 12.72 -8.08 7.34
CA SER A 18 11.27 -7.84 7.35
C SER A 18 10.70 -8.37 6.04
N SER A 19 9.75 -9.31 6.14
CA SER A 19 8.96 -9.70 4.98
C SER A 19 8.31 -8.45 4.39
N ALA A 20 8.58 -8.14 3.12
CA ALA A 20 7.88 -7.10 2.39
C ALA A 20 6.44 -7.60 2.12
N SER A 21 5.54 -7.35 3.08
CA SER A 21 4.10 -7.44 2.82
C SER A 21 3.68 -6.26 1.94
N ALA A 22 2.70 -6.46 1.06
CA ALA A 22 2.02 -5.34 0.42
C ALA A 22 1.53 -4.39 1.52
N ARG A 23 1.92 -3.10 1.45
CA ARG A 23 1.54 -2.09 2.44
C ARG A 23 0.24 -1.37 2.05
N LEU A 24 -0.17 -1.48 0.79
CA LEU A 24 -1.41 -0.91 0.27
C LEU A 24 -2.47 -1.99 0.13
N TYR A 25 -3.66 -1.72 0.64
CA TYR A 25 -4.80 -2.62 0.61
C TYR A 25 -6.00 -1.91 0.00
N ILE A 26 -6.79 -2.63 -0.79
CA ILE A 26 -8.18 -2.23 -1.01
C ILE A 26 -8.97 -2.74 0.19
N THR A 27 -9.41 -1.83 1.06
CA THR A 27 -10.11 -2.18 2.31
C THR A 27 -11.63 -2.14 2.17
N GLU A 28 -12.13 -1.32 1.25
CA GLU A 28 -13.56 -1.22 0.93
C GLU A 28 -13.77 -1.10 -0.58
N PHE A 29 -14.92 -1.62 -1.03
CA PHE A 29 -15.38 -1.57 -2.40
C PHE A 29 -16.87 -1.24 -2.40
N MET A 30 -17.22 -0.02 -2.80
CA MET A 30 -18.60 0.45 -2.91
C MET A 30 -18.98 0.49 -4.38
N ALA A 31 -19.63 -0.58 -4.85
CA ALA A 31 -20.34 -0.59 -6.11
C ALA A 31 -21.81 -0.28 -5.86
N ASP A 32 -22.38 0.62 -6.67
CA ASP A 32 -23.72 1.17 -6.52
C ASP A 32 -23.90 2.04 -5.26
N ASN A 33 -23.12 3.13 -5.20
CA ASN A 33 -23.22 4.08 -4.11
C ASN A 33 -24.51 4.91 -4.19
N GLN A 34 -25.42 4.69 -3.24
CA GLN A 34 -26.71 5.39 -3.19
C GLN A 34 -26.81 6.46 -2.09
N ALA A 35 -25.87 6.49 -1.14
CA ALA A 35 -26.03 7.29 0.08
C ALA A 35 -24.77 7.49 0.96
N THR A 36 -23.57 7.10 0.51
CA THR A 36 -22.37 7.16 1.38
C THR A 36 -21.52 8.41 1.15
N VAL A 37 -20.82 8.46 0.01
CA VAL A 37 -19.94 9.56 -0.37
C VAL A 37 -20.51 10.26 -1.60
N GLU A 38 -20.66 11.57 -1.55
CA GLU A 38 -21.01 12.41 -2.69
C GLU A 38 -19.75 13.14 -3.18
N ASP A 39 -19.63 13.36 -4.49
CA ASP A 39 -18.60 14.21 -5.08
C ASP A 39 -18.98 15.70 -5.02
N GLU A 40 -18.14 16.58 -5.56
CA GLU A 40 -18.36 18.02 -5.51
C GLU A 40 -19.58 18.51 -6.30
N ASP A 41 -20.12 17.69 -7.21
CA ASP A 41 -21.31 17.98 -8.00
C ASP A 41 -22.60 17.40 -7.37
N GLY A 42 -22.46 16.64 -6.28
CA GLY A 42 -23.56 15.99 -5.57
C GLY A 42 -23.93 14.62 -6.14
N ASP A 43 -23.11 14.06 -7.02
CA ASP A 43 -23.29 12.70 -7.53
C ASP A 43 -22.71 11.69 -6.53
N SER A 44 -23.23 10.46 -6.52
CA SER A 44 -22.74 9.36 -5.66
C SER A 44 -22.01 8.31 -6.50
N PRO A 45 -20.76 8.54 -6.90
CA PRO A 45 -20.03 7.57 -7.71
C PRO A 45 -19.64 6.33 -6.92
N ASP A 46 -19.39 5.24 -7.65
CA ASP A 46 -18.70 4.07 -7.13
C ASP A 46 -17.28 4.44 -6.67
N TRP A 47 -16.80 3.81 -5.61
CA TRP A 47 -15.49 4.11 -5.06
C TRP A 47 -14.83 2.89 -4.40
N ILE A 48 -13.52 2.98 -4.24
CA ILE A 48 -12.71 2.02 -3.49
C ILE A 48 -11.87 2.77 -2.46
N GLU A 49 -11.59 2.14 -1.32
CA GLU A 49 -10.67 2.69 -0.32
C GLU A 49 -9.28 2.05 -0.47
N ILE A 50 -8.24 2.88 -0.48
CA ILE A 50 -6.84 2.43 -0.48
C ILE A 50 -6.22 2.74 0.88
N PHE A 51 -5.92 1.72 1.67
CA PHE A 51 -5.30 1.88 2.98
C PHE A 51 -3.80 1.57 2.95
N ASN A 52 -2.98 2.49 3.44
CA ASN A 52 -1.56 2.26 3.69
C ASN A 52 -1.31 1.73 5.11
N SER A 53 -1.19 0.41 5.28
CA SER A 53 -0.85 -0.22 6.56
C SER A 53 0.63 -0.13 6.93
N GLY A 54 1.43 0.59 6.14
CA GLY A 54 2.86 0.77 6.33
C GLY A 54 3.19 1.74 7.45
N THR A 55 4.45 1.69 7.91
CA THR A 55 5.04 2.63 8.88
C THR A 55 5.73 3.82 8.20
N GLU A 56 5.47 4.01 6.90
CA GLU A 56 6.09 5.07 6.08
C GLU A 56 5.05 5.52 5.05
N ALA A 57 5.17 6.77 4.60
CA ALA A 57 4.34 7.29 3.53
C ALA A 57 4.63 6.60 2.19
N VAL A 58 3.61 6.45 1.36
CA VAL A 58 3.71 5.85 0.02
C VAL A 58 3.15 6.83 -1.02
N ASN A 59 3.94 7.13 -2.05
CA ASN A 59 3.47 7.87 -3.20
C ASN A 59 2.90 6.90 -4.24
N LEU A 60 1.67 7.15 -4.70
CA LEU A 60 0.96 6.31 -5.67
C LEU A 60 1.36 6.58 -7.13
N GLU A 61 2.30 7.49 -7.38
CA GLU A 61 2.85 7.72 -8.72
C GLU A 61 3.39 6.41 -9.32
N GLY A 62 2.87 6.03 -10.47
CA GLY A 62 3.23 4.79 -11.16
C GLY A 62 2.46 3.54 -10.72
N TYR A 63 1.52 3.66 -9.78
CA TYR A 63 0.56 2.61 -9.47
C TYR A 63 -0.61 2.61 -10.45
N PHE A 64 -1.22 1.45 -10.61
CA PHE A 64 -2.37 1.26 -11.49
C PHE A 64 -3.43 0.37 -10.83
N LEU A 65 -4.69 0.63 -11.15
CA LEU A 65 -5.83 -0.24 -10.88
C LEU A 65 -6.22 -0.98 -12.16
N THR A 66 -6.54 -2.26 -12.01
CA THR A 66 -7.03 -3.11 -13.10
C THR A 66 -8.00 -4.16 -12.56
N ASP A 67 -8.97 -4.55 -13.39
CA ASP A 67 -9.82 -5.72 -13.22
C ASP A 67 -9.45 -6.86 -14.20
N ALA A 68 -8.43 -6.64 -15.04
CA ALA A 68 -7.98 -7.57 -16.07
C ALA A 68 -6.57 -8.12 -15.75
N ALA A 69 -6.48 -9.44 -15.58
CA ALA A 69 -5.22 -10.10 -15.22
C ALA A 69 -4.12 -10.00 -16.29
N ASP A 70 -4.48 -9.72 -17.55
CA ASP A 70 -3.57 -9.56 -18.68
C ASP A 70 -3.22 -8.08 -19.00
N THR A 71 -3.93 -7.13 -18.38
CA THR A 71 -3.79 -5.71 -18.66
C THR A 71 -3.62 -4.92 -17.37
N LEU A 72 -2.39 -4.83 -16.85
CA LEU A 72 -2.13 -4.30 -15.51
C LEU A 72 -2.12 -2.76 -15.40
N THR A 73 -2.33 -2.03 -16.49
CA THR A 73 -2.15 -0.56 -16.54
C THR A 73 -3.40 0.19 -17.01
N MET A 74 -4.59 -0.29 -16.65
CA MET A 74 -5.86 0.29 -17.14
C MET A 74 -6.13 1.68 -16.59
N TRP A 75 -6.06 1.85 -15.27
CA TRP A 75 -6.28 3.15 -14.63
C TRP A 75 -5.07 3.53 -13.80
N ARG A 76 -4.47 4.69 -14.08
CA ARG A 76 -3.27 5.18 -13.39
C ARG A 76 -3.70 6.05 -12.22
N PHE A 77 -3.16 5.78 -11.03
CA PHE A 77 -3.35 6.65 -9.88
C PHE A 77 -2.61 7.99 -10.09
N PRO A 78 -3.16 9.12 -9.60
CA PRO A 78 -2.41 10.37 -9.53
C PRO A 78 -1.25 10.30 -8.52
N ALA A 79 -0.30 11.21 -8.64
CA ALA A 79 0.78 11.39 -7.67
C ALA A 79 0.23 11.93 -6.33
N VAL A 80 -0.21 11.02 -5.47
CA VAL A 80 -0.73 11.30 -4.13
C VAL A 80 0.12 10.56 -3.10
N GLU A 81 0.45 11.24 -2.02
CA GLU A 81 1.18 10.68 -0.89
C GLU A 81 0.18 10.21 0.18
N LEU A 82 0.12 8.90 0.40
CA LEU A 82 -0.61 8.30 1.50
C LEU A 82 0.30 8.19 2.71
N ALA A 83 -0.03 8.90 3.80
CA ALA A 83 0.71 8.82 5.05
C ALA A 83 0.70 7.38 5.63
N GLU A 84 1.57 7.13 6.62
CA GLU A 84 1.50 5.89 7.40
C GLU A 84 0.12 5.76 8.06
N ASN A 85 -0.49 4.57 7.98
CA ASN A 85 -1.87 4.32 8.43
C ASN A 85 -2.93 5.27 7.82
N GLY A 86 -2.65 5.84 6.64
CA GLY A 86 -3.55 6.74 5.92
C GLY A 86 -4.44 6.04 4.91
N PHE A 87 -5.48 6.75 4.47
CA PHE A 87 -6.43 6.42 3.41
C PHE A 87 -6.36 7.47 2.29
#